data_AF-A0A9P0XL86-F1
#
_entry.id   AF-A0A9P0XL86-F1
#
_cell.length_a   1.000
_cell.length_b   1.000
_cell.length_c   1.000
_cell.angle_alpha   90.00
_cell.angle_beta   90.00
_cell.angle_gamma   90.00
#
_symmetry.space_group_name_H-M   'P 1'
#
loop_
_entity.id
_entity.type
_entity.pdbx_description
1 polymer ?
#
loop_
_entity_poly.entity_id
_entity_poly.type
_entity_poly.pdbx_seq_one_letter_code
_entity_poly.pdbx_strand_id
1 'polypeptide(L)'
;MIDSRHTIFYSSQTKIDTLDKKTIDGMIMKMLWEKVFGQYDAKSKELAIRKIRSGGDYDTLVKNLMKVQKDKVKKIINLVAEVMLVYMS
;
A
#
# COMPACT_ATOMS: atom_id res chain seq x y z
N MET A 1 -24.77 -17.17 49.35
CA MET A 1 -24.27 -15.87 48.86
C MET A 1 -23.28 -16.16 47.74
N ILE A 2 -23.69 -15.96 46.48
CA ILE A 2 -22.83 -16.18 45.31
C ILE A 2 -22.20 -14.83 44.95
N ASP A 3 -20.88 -14.74 45.13
CA ASP A 3 -20.08 -13.55 44.82
C ASP A 3 -19.87 -13.48 43.30
N SER A 4 -20.64 -12.60 42.66
CA SER A 4 -20.60 -12.32 41.23
C SER A 4 -19.40 -11.44 40.89
N ARG A 5 -18.21 -12.05 40.81
CA ARG A 5 -17.01 -11.41 40.24
C ARG A 5 -17.22 -11.12 38.75
N HIS A 6 -17.69 -9.92 38.46
CA HIS A 6 -17.69 -9.35 37.12
C HIS A 6 -16.25 -9.04 36.71
N THR A 7 -15.57 -10.01 36.12
CA THR A 7 -14.35 -9.77 35.33
C THR A 7 -14.73 -8.97 34.09
N ILE A 8 -14.52 -7.66 34.15
CA ILE A 8 -14.62 -6.77 32.99
C ILE A 8 -13.43 -7.07 32.09
N PHE A 9 -13.66 -7.86 31.04
CA PHE A 9 -12.72 -8.01 29.93
C PHE A 9 -12.69 -6.68 29.16
N TYR A 10 -11.61 -5.91 29.31
CA TYR A 10 -11.30 -4.83 28.39
C TYR A 10 -10.95 -5.44 27.03
N SER A 11 -11.93 -5.51 26.12
CA SER A 11 -11.63 -5.70 24.70
C SER A 11 -11.02 -4.39 24.18
N SER A 12 -9.69 -4.28 24.25
CA SER A 12 -8.96 -3.24 23.53
C SER A 12 -9.07 -3.53 22.03
N GLN A 13 -10.22 -3.20 21.43
CA GLN A 13 -10.42 -3.24 19.99
C GLN A 13 -9.43 -2.24 19.39
N THR A 14 -8.28 -2.73 18.94
CA THR A 14 -7.25 -1.89 18.31
C THR A 14 -7.85 -1.38 17.01
N LYS A 15 -8.23 -0.10 16.99
CA LYS A 15 -8.77 0.54 15.79
C LYS A 15 -7.68 0.50 14.73
N ILE A 16 -7.89 -0.26 13.66
CA ILE A 16 -6.98 -0.34 12.53
C ILE A 16 -7.15 0.93 11.72
N ASP A 17 -6.20 1.86 11.85
CA ASP A 17 -6.13 3.02 10.97
C ASP A 17 -5.63 2.59 9.59
N THR A 18 -6.50 2.72 8.59
CA THR A 18 -6.19 2.44 7.18
C THR A 18 -6.04 3.73 6.37
N LEU A 19 -5.52 3.62 5.15
CA LEU A 19 -5.42 4.73 4.20
C LEU A 19 -6.53 4.65 3.15
N ASP A 20 -6.97 5.81 2.68
CA ASP A 20 -7.93 5.89 1.57
C ASP A 20 -7.27 5.57 0.21
N LYS A 21 -8.12 5.31 -0.80
CA LYS A 21 -7.70 4.97 -2.16
C LYS A 21 -6.75 6.00 -2.77
N LYS A 22 -7.07 7.29 -2.64
CA LYS A 22 -6.33 8.39 -3.29
C LYS A 22 -4.94 8.53 -2.67
N THR A 23 -4.83 8.36 -1.36
CA THR A 23 -3.55 8.37 -0.65
C THR A 23 -2.66 7.21 -1.11
N ILE A 24 -3.21 5.98 -1.19
CA ILE A 24 -2.46 4.81 -1.67
C ILE A 24 -2.04 4.97 -3.13
N ASP A 25 -2.95 5.39 -4.00
CA ASP A 25 -2.68 5.64 -5.42
C ASP A 25 -1.52 6.63 -5.58
N GLY A 26 -1.57 7.76 -4.86
CA GLY A 26 -0.49 8.75 -4.86
C GLY A 26 0.85 8.20 -4.37
N MET A 27 0.86 7.37 -3.33
CA MET A 27 2.08 6.75 -2.81
C MET A 27 2.72 5.81 -3.84
N ILE A 28 1.92 4.97 -4.51
CA ILE A 28 2.42 4.05 -5.54
C ILE A 28 2.93 4.83 -6.75
N MET A 29 2.18 5.83 -7.21
CA MET A 29 2.59 6.66 -8.36
C MET A 29 3.90 7.39 -8.09
N LYS A 30 4.05 7.98 -6.90
CA LYS A 30 5.30 8.63 -6.49
C LYS A 30 6.47 7.64 -6.48
N MET A 31 6.26 6.45 -5.90
CA MET A 31 7.28 5.40 -5.85
C MET A 31 7.70 4.96 -7.26
N LEU A 32 6.75 4.73 -8.17
CA LEU A 32 7.05 4.32 -9.53
C LEU A 32 7.84 5.41 -10.27
N TRP A 33 7.43 6.68 -10.12
CA TRP A 33 8.04 7.81 -10.82
C TRP A 33 9.48 8.10 -10.36
N GLU A 34 9.68 8.16 -9.05
CA GLU A 34 10.94 8.60 -8.44
C GLU A 34 11.94 7.46 -8.31
N LYS A 35 11.47 6.25 -8.00
CA LYS A 35 12.34 5.12 -7.66
C LYS A 35 12.46 4.12 -8.79
N VAL A 36 11.36 3.47 -9.19
CA VAL A 36 11.42 2.38 -10.19
C VAL A 36 11.84 2.91 -11.56
N PHE A 37 11.21 3.99 -12.01
CA PHE A 37 11.53 4.63 -13.29
C PHE A 37 12.40 5.88 -13.12
N GLY A 38 13.12 6.03 -12.00
CA GLY A 38 13.87 7.23 -11.66
C GLY A 38 14.80 7.73 -12.78
N GLN A 39 15.48 6.78 -13.44
CA GLN A 39 16.51 7.02 -14.47
C GLN A 39 15.99 7.27 -15.90
N TYR A 40 14.69 7.13 -16.12
CA TYR A 40 14.09 7.26 -17.46
C TYR A 40 13.61 8.69 -17.73
N ASP A 41 13.47 9.06 -19.01
CA ASP A 41 12.85 10.33 -19.39
C ASP A 41 11.35 10.35 -19.06
N ALA A 42 10.77 11.55 -18.94
CA ALA A 42 9.38 11.72 -18.52
C ALA A 42 8.38 10.98 -19.42
N LYS A 43 8.59 10.96 -20.74
CA LYS A 43 7.68 10.30 -21.68
C LYS A 43 7.70 8.78 -21.49
N SER A 44 8.87 8.20 -21.28
CA SER A 44 9.01 6.78 -20.95
C SER A 44 8.34 6.43 -19.61
N LYS A 45 8.51 7.26 -18.57
CA LYS A 45 7.83 7.08 -17.27
C LYS A 45 6.32 7.06 -17.42
N GLU A 46 5.77 8.05 -18.12
CA GLU A 46 4.33 8.18 -18.36
C GLU A 46 3.75 6.96 -19.08
N LEU A 47 4.45 6.48 -20.11
CA LEU A 47 4.02 5.31 -20.86
C LEU A 47 4.00 4.06 -19.98
N ALA A 48 5.06 3.82 -19.21
CA ALA A 48 5.16 2.67 -18.31
C ALA A 48 4.08 2.70 -17.22
N ILE A 49 3.90 3.86 -16.56
CA ILE A 49 2.88 4.04 -15.52
C ILE A 49 1.47 3.87 -16.10
N ARG A 50 1.20 4.37 -17.31
CA ARG A 50 -0.10 4.18 -17.97
C ARG A 50 -0.40 2.70 -18.17
N LYS A 51 0.58 1.91 -18.64
CA LYS A 51 0.42 0.46 -18.82
C LYS A 51 0.12 -0.25 -17.50
N ILE A 52 0.85 0.09 -16.44
CA ILE A 52 0.61 -0.46 -15.10
C ILE A 52 -0.81 -0.14 -14.63
N ARG A 53 -1.24 1.12 -14.73
CA ARG A 53 -2.57 1.56 -14.31
C ARG A 53 -3.71 0.93 -15.11
N SER A 54 -3.50 0.64 -16.39
CA SER A 54 -4.49 -0.06 -17.20
C SER A 54 -4.56 -1.55 -16.92
N GLY A 55 -3.61 -2.12 -16.17
CA GLY A 55 -3.63 -3.51 -15.76
C GLY A 55 -4.59 -3.76 -14.60
N GLY A 56 -5.32 -4.88 -14.64
CA GLY A 56 -6.26 -5.26 -13.56
C GLY A 56 -5.58 -5.51 -12.20
N ASP A 57 -4.29 -5.82 -12.20
CA ASP A 57 -3.51 -6.06 -10.99
C ASP A 57 -3.27 -4.77 -10.18
N TYR A 58 -3.21 -3.61 -10.85
CA TYR A 58 -3.03 -2.33 -10.17
C TYR A 58 -4.21 -1.98 -9.26
N ASP A 59 -5.42 -2.06 -9.80
CA ASP A 59 -6.64 -1.81 -9.01
C ASP A 59 -6.78 -2.81 -7.85
N THR A 60 -6.36 -4.07 -8.08
CA THR A 60 -6.36 -5.11 -7.05
C THR A 60 -5.36 -4.80 -5.95
N LEU A 61 -4.15 -4.36 -6.28
CA LEU A 61 -3.14 -3.92 -5.33
C LEU A 61 -3.66 -2.77 -4.47
N VAL A 62 -4.23 -1.72 -5.08
CA VAL A 62 -4.78 -0.56 -4.36
C VAL A 62 -5.90 -1.00 -3.41
N LYS A 63 -6.85 -1.81 -3.88
CA LYS A 63 -7.95 -2.35 -3.04
C LYS A 63 -7.45 -3.18 -1.86
N ASN A 64 -6.39 -3.96 -2.05
CA ASN A 64 -5.80 -4.76 -0.99
C ASN A 64 -5.07 -3.90 0.04
N LEU A 65 -4.32 -2.88 -0.41
CA LEU A 65 -3.60 -1.96 0.48
C LEU A 65 -4.54 -1.09 1.32
N MET A 66 -5.75 -0.78 0.83
CA MET A 66 -6.78 -0.07 1.62
C MET A 66 -7.21 -0.81 2.88
N LYS A 67 -6.97 -2.13 2.96
CA LYS A 67 -7.31 -2.97 4.11
C LYS A 67 -6.12 -3.15 5.07
N VAL A 68 -4.96 -2.61 4.73
CA VAL A 68 -3.72 -2.75 5.50
C VAL A 68 -3.56 -1.57 6.45
N GLN A 69 -3.01 -1.84 7.64
CA GLN A 69 -2.65 -0.80 8.62
C GLN A 69 -1.68 0.21 7.97
N LYS A 70 -1.95 1.51 8.17
CA LYS A 70 -1.25 2.61 7.49
C LYS A 70 0.29 2.54 7.57
N ASP A 71 0.82 2.06 8.69
CA ASP A 71 2.26 1.92 8.96
C ASP A 71 2.92 0.80 8.13
N LYS A 72 2.15 -0.22 7.77
CA LYS A 72 2.59 -1.33 6.93
C LYS A 72 2.50 -1.02 5.44
N VAL A 73 1.55 -0.17 5.02
CA VAL A 73 1.37 0.19 3.59
C VAL A 73 2.66 0.70 2.97
N LYS A 74 3.36 1.63 3.64
CA LYS A 74 4.64 2.17 3.14
C LYS A 74 5.70 1.09 2.98
N LYS A 75 5.76 0.13 3.92
CA LYS A 75 6.72 -1.00 3.86
C LYS A 75 6.44 -1.91 2.67
N ILE A 76 5.16 -2.20 2.41
CA ILE A 76 4.75 -3.03 1.27
C ILE A 76 5.07 -2.32 -0.05
N ILE A 77 4.73 -1.04 -0.19
CA ILE A 77 5.03 -0.27 -1.41
C ILE A 77 6.54 -0.23 -1.67
N ASN A 78 7.37 -0.04 -0.63
CA ASN A 78 8.82 -0.08 -0.77
C ASN A 78 9.32 -1.46 -1.23
N LEU A 79 8.79 -2.54 -0.65
CA LEU A 79 9.17 -3.90 -1.04
C LEU A 79 8.80 -4.18 -2.50
N VAL A 80 7.60 -3.78 -2.93
CA VAL A 80 7.19 -3.88 -4.35
C VAL A 80 8.16 -3.14 -5.25
N ALA A 81 8.62 -1.94 -4.84
CA ALA A 81 9.62 -1.19 -5.59
C ALA A 81 10.94 -1.95 -5.75
N GLU A 82 11.46 -2.54 -4.67
CA GLU A 82 12.70 -3.34 -4.71
C GLU A 82 12.57 -4.53 -5.65
N VAL A 83 11.44 -5.25 -5.56
CA VAL A 83 11.17 -6.40 -6.44
C VAL A 83 11.17 -5.96 -7.90
N MET A 84 10.50 -4.85 -8.23
CA MET A 84 10.49 -4.33 -9.61
C MET A 84 11.90 -3.95 -10.09
N LEU A 85 12.70 -3.28 -9.25
CA LEU A 85 14.07 -2.92 -9.61
C LEU A 85 14.94 -4.15 -9.89
N VAL A 86 14.79 -5.22 -9.11
CA VAL A 86 15.51 -6.49 -9.34
C VAL A 86 15.13 -7.12 -10.67
N TYR A 87 13.85 -7.12 -11.05
CA TYR A 87 13.40 -7.68 -12.34
C TYR A 87 13.77 -6.83 -13.56
N MET A 88 14.12 -5.56 -13.35
CA MET A 88 14.51 -4.62 -14.42
C MET A 88 16.02 -4.52 -14.62
N SER A 89 16.80 -5.13 -13.72
CA SER A 89 18.28 -5.22 -13.79
C SER A 89 18.69 -6.43 -14.62
#